data_AF-A0AAE1MM04-F1
#
_entry.id   AF-A0AAE1MM04-F1
#
_cell.length_a   1.000
_cell.length_b   1.000
_cell.length_c   1.000
_cell.angle_alpha   90.00
_cell.angle_beta   90.00
_cell.angle_gamma   90.00
#
_symmetry.space_group_name_H-M   'P 1'
#
loop_
_entity.id
_entity.type
_entity.pdbx_description
1 polymer ?
#
loop_
_entity_poly.entity_id
_entity_poly.type
_entity_poly.pdbx_seq_one_letter_code
_entity_poly.pdbx_strand_id
1 'polypeptide(L)'
;MSVIDILTRVDSICKKYDKYDVDKHKDTNISGDDAFARLYAVVDADIEAALQKAETASKEKNRASTVAINAELRRTKARLLEEVPKLQRLAVKKVKGLQPEEFAARNDLVLALPERIQAIPDGAPAAPKRTGGWAASASRTEIKFDSDGQFDSEYFQQTEESSGFRQEYEMRRMKQDQGLEVISEGLDRLKNMAHDMNEEMDRQVPLMDEIDTKVDKASSDLKNTNVRLKDTVMQLRSSRNFCIDIVLLIIILGIAAYLYNVLKK
;
A
#
# COMPACT_ATOMS: atom_id res chain seq x y z
N MET A 1 -11.81 9.56 -50.45
CA MET A 1 -11.35 9.61 -49.04
C MET A 1 -11.20 8.15 -48.61
N SER A 2 -9.98 7.68 -48.38
CA SER A 2 -9.72 6.28 -48.05
C SER A 2 -10.09 5.99 -46.60
N VAL A 3 -10.43 4.74 -46.27
CA VAL A 3 -10.68 4.29 -44.89
C VAL A 3 -9.46 4.61 -44.00
N ILE A 4 -8.26 4.55 -44.57
CA ILE A 4 -7.00 4.91 -43.92
C ILE A 4 -6.92 6.41 -43.59
N ASP A 5 -7.44 7.28 -44.46
CA ASP A 5 -7.50 8.73 -44.21
C ASP A 5 -8.48 9.07 -43.07
N ILE A 6 -9.56 8.29 -42.96
CA ILE A 6 -10.56 8.45 -41.90
C ILE A 6 -9.96 8.00 -40.57
N LEU A 7 -9.31 6.84 -40.53
CA LEU A 7 -8.67 6.31 -39.30
C LEU A 7 -7.57 7.25 -38.78
N THR A 8 -6.72 7.78 -39.67
CA THR A 8 -5.67 8.73 -39.27
C THR A 8 -6.23 10.07 -38.80
N ARG A 9 -7.34 10.54 -39.41
CA ARG A 9 -8.06 11.72 -38.90
C ARG A 9 -8.72 11.47 -37.55
N VAL A 10 -9.34 10.31 -37.34
CA VAL A 10 -9.93 9.94 -36.06
C VAL A 10 -8.84 9.85 -34.98
N ASP A 11 -7.72 9.19 -35.26
CA ASP A 11 -6.59 9.09 -34.32
C ASP A 11 -6.00 10.47 -33.96
N SER A 12 -5.84 11.36 -34.95
CA SER A 12 -5.37 12.73 -34.70
C SER A 12 -6.39 13.58 -33.93
N ILE A 13 -7.69 13.36 -34.12
CA ILE A 13 -8.75 13.98 -33.33
C ILE A 13 -8.71 13.45 -31.89
N CYS A 14 -8.65 12.14 -31.68
CA CYS A 14 -8.51 11.53 -30.36
C CYS A 14 -7.29 12.09 -29.62
N LYS A 15 -6.11 12.12 -30.24
CA LYS A 15 -4.90 12.71 -29.65
C LYS A 15 -5.01 14.20 -29.33
N LYS A 16 -5.77 14.96 -30.13
CA LYS A 16 -5.98 16.41 -29.88
C LYS A 16 -6.88 16.65 -28.67
N TYR A 17 -7.78 15.72 -28.38
CA TYR A 17 -8.72 15.78 -27.26
C TYR A 17 -8.30 14.98 -26.03
N ASP A 18 -7.27 14.12 -26.13
CA ASP A 18 -6.64 13.42 -25.00
C ASP A 18 -6.29 14.39 -23.86
N LYS A 19 -5.91 15.64 -24.17
CA LYS A 19 -5.61 16.68 -23.16
C LYS A 19 -6.79 17.12 -22.30
N TYR A 20 -8.02 16.78 -22.70
CA TYR A 20 -9.25 17.07 -21.96
C TYR A 20 -9.79 15.82 -21.26
N ASP A 21 -9.14 14.68 -21.44
CA ASP A 21 -9.43 13.46 -20.68
C ASP A 21 -8.82 13.62 -19.28
N VAL A 22 -9.63 14.19 -18.38
CA VAL A 22 -9.24 14.50 -17.01
C VAL A 22 -8.88 13.24 -16.23
N ASP A 23 -9.47 12.10 -16.57
CA ASP A 23 -9.22 10.81 -15.93
C ASP A 23 -7.85 10.27 -16.34
N LYS A 24 -7.52 10.30 -17.64
CA LYS A 24 -6.21 9.89 -18.17
C LYS A 24 -5.04 10.77 -17.68
N HIS A 25 -5.30 12.05 -17.45
CA HIS A 25 -4.34 13.00 -16.86
C HIS A 25 -4.23 12.91 -15.33
N LYS A 26 -5.23 12.33 -14.66
CA LYS A 26 -5.18 12.00 -13.22
C LYS A 26 -4.21 10.84 -13.01
N ASP A 27 -4.38 9.76 -13.77
CA ASP A 27 -3.58 8.54 -13.65
C ASP A 27 -2.09 8.79 -13.91
N THR A 28 -1.77 9.62 -14.91
CA THR A 28 -0.38 9.95 -15.27
C THR A 28 0.31 10.85 -14.24
N ASN A 29 -0.42 11.74 -13.55
CA ASN A 29 0.15 12.57 -12.47
C ASN A 29 0.25 11.81 -11.13
N ILE A 30 -0.60 10.81 -10.90
CA ILE A 30 -0.57 9.98 -9.68
C ILE A 30 0.52 8.90 -9.79
N SER A 31 0.73 8.32 -10.98
CA SER A 31 1.63 7.16 -11.15
C SER A 31 3.12 7.47 -10.95
N GLY A 32 3.56 8.74 -11.07
CA GLY A 32 4.95 9.14 -10.81
C GLY A 32 5.25 9.48 -9.35
N ASP A 33 4.27 10.02 -8.62
CA ASP A 33 4.48 10.63 -7.30
C ASP A 33 3.83 9.86 -6.14
N ASP A 34 3.03 8.82 -6.42
CA ASP A 34 2.37 8.03 -5.39
C ASP A 34 3.33 7.11 -4.61
N ALA A 35 3.74 7.60 -3.44
CA ALA A 35 4.61 6.88 -2.51
C ALA A 35 4.03 5.54 -2.04
N PHE A 36 2.69 5.41 -1.99
CA PHE A 36 2.03 4.16 -1.65
C PHE A 36 2.29 3.10 -2.72
N ALA A 37 1.95 3.39 -3.98
CA ALA A 37 2.11 2.44 -5.09
C ALA A 37 3.57 1.98 -5.23
N ARG A 38 4.55 2.87 -5.05
CA ARG A 38 5.97 2.50 -5.11
C ARG A 38 6.36 1.54 -3.98
N LEU A 39 6.00 1.85 -2.74
CA LEU A 39 6.33 0.99 -1.61
C LEU A 39 5.58 -0.35 -1.71
N TYR A 40 4.32 -0.33 -2.16
CA TYR A 40 3.51 -1.53 -2.33
C TYR A 40 4.12 -2.45 -3.39
N ALA A 41 4.54 -1.90 -4.54
CA ALA A 41 5.18 -2.68 -5.60
C ALA A 41 6.48 -3.35 -5.14
N VAL A 42 7.28 -2.67 -4.30
CA VAL A 42 8.51 -3.25 -3.71
C VAL A 42 8.16 -4.39 -2.75
N VAL A 43 7.20 -4.17 -1.85
CA VAL A 43 6.74 -5.19 -0.88
C VAL A 43 6.15 -6.41 -1.61
N ASP A 44 5.37 -6.17 -2.67
CA ASP A 44 4.76 -7.22 -3.49
C ASP A 44 5.83 -8.07 -4.21
N ALA A 45 6.82 -7.41 -4.82
CA ALA A 45 7.95 -8.08 -5.45
C ALA A 45 8.79 -8.91 -4.45
N ASP A 46 9.01 -8.40 -3.25
CA ASP A 46 9.72 -9.12 -2.19
C ASP A 46 8.90 -10.34 -1.69
N ILE A 47 7.57 -10.23 -1.63
CA ILE A 47 6.68 -11.36 -1.33
C ILE A 47 6.77 -12.43 -2.42
N GLU A 48 6.72 -12.04 -3.70
CA GLU A 48 6.86 -12.97 -4.82
C GLU A 48 8.22 -13.68 -4.81
N ALA A 49 9.31 -12.93 -4.56
CA ALA A 49 10.65 -13.49 -4.44
C ALA A 49 10.75 -14.48 -3.27
N ALA A 50 10.10 -14.18 -2.14
CA ALA A 50 10.03 -15.08 -0.99
C ALA A 50 9.22 -16.35 -1.31
N LEU A 51 8.12 -16.26 -2.04
CA LEU A 51 7.35 -17.42 -2.50
C LEU A 51 8.18 -18.32 -3.44
N GLN A 52 8.91 -17.74 -4.39
CA GLN A 52 9.82 -18.49 -5.26
C GLN A 52 10.93 -19.18 -4.47
N LYS A 53 11.52 -18.50 -3.48
CA LYS A 53 12.52 -19.11 -2.58
C LYS A 53 11.93 -20.22 -1.70
N ALA A 54 10.68 -20.10 -1.26
CA ALA A 54 10.01 -21.19 -0.54
C ALA A 54 9.78 -22.42 -1.43
N GLU A 55 9.45 -22.19 -2.71
CA GLU A 55 9.31 -23.27 -3.69
C GLU A 55 10.65 -23.97 -3.96
N THR A 56 11.76 -23.23 -4.10
CA THR A 56 13.09 -23.84 -4.25
C THR A 56 13.49 -24.62 -3.01
N ALA A 57 13.21 -24.12 -1.80
CA ALA A 57 13.45 -24.85 -0.55
C ALA A 57 12.67 -26.17 -0.49
N SER A 58 11.45 -26.22 -1.04
CA SER A 58 10.64 -27.44 -1.11
C SER A 58 11.18 -28.48 -2.10
N LYS A 59 11.88 -28.05 -3.16
CA LYS A 59 12.47 -28.93 -4.19
C LYS A 59 13.90 -29.34 -3.84
N GLU A 60 14.53 -28.62 -2.91
CA GLU A 60 15.90 -28.86 -2.45
C GLU A 60 16.00 -30.18 -1.67
N LYS A 61 17.00 -31.00 -2.03
CA LYS A 61 17.22 -32.32 -1.40
C LYS A 61 18.18 -32.23 -0.21
N ASN A 62 19.03 -31.20 -0.19
CA ASN A 62 19.99 -31.01 0.89
C ASN A 62 19.33 -30.34 2.10
N ARG A 63 19.18 -31.11 3.19
CA ARG A 63 18.60 -30.64 4.45
C ARG A 63 19.28 -29.39 5.02
N ALA A 64 20.61 -29.27 4.91
CA ALA A 64 21.32 -28.09 5.39
C ALA A 64 21.02 -26.84 4.54
N SER A 65 20.89 -27.02 3.22
CA SER A 65 20.48 -25.96 2.28
C SER A 65 19.04 -25.51 2.57
N THR A 66 18.10 -26.45 2.72
CA THR A 66 16.69 -26.15 3.07
C THR A 66 16.59 -25.38 4.40
N VAL A 67 17.38 -25.73 5.41
CA VAL A 67 17.39 -25.02 6.70
C VAL A 67 17.93 -23.60 6.54
N ALA A 68 18.98 -23.39 5.76
CA ALA A 68 19.53 -22.07 5.48
C ALA A 68 18.51 -21.18 4.73
N ILE A 69 17.89 -21.70 3.68
CA ILE A 69 16.87 -20.96 2.90
C ILE A 69 15.66 -20.63 3.78
N ASN A 70 15.19 -21.57 4.61
CA ASN A 70 14.09 -21.32 5.55
C ASN A 70 14.44 -20.26 6.61
N ALA A 71 15.69 -20.21 7.08
CA ALA A 71 16.14 -19.16 7.98
C ALA A 71 16.16 -17.79 7.30
N GLU A 72 16.55 -17.72 6.02
CA GLU A 72 16.43 -16.49 5.22
C GLU A 72 14.98 -16.07 5.03
N LEU A 73 14.07 -17.00 4.71
CA LEU A 73 12.65 -16.73 4.55
C LEU A 73 12.02 -16.12 5.81
N ARG A 74 12.43 -16.59 7.00
CA ARG A 74 11.99 -15.98 8.27
C ARG A 74 12.47 -14.53 8.42
N ARG A 75 13.71 -14.23 8.03
CA ARG A 75 14.24 -12.86 8.06
C ARG A 75 13.51 -11.96 7.07
N THR A 76 13.25 -12.46 5.86
CA THR A 76 12.50 -11.72 4.83
C THR A 76 11.06 -11.46 5.28
N LYS A 77 10.37 -12.46 5.85
CA LYS A 77 9.04 -12.27 6.45
C LYS A 77 9.02 -11.19 7.53
N ALA A 78 9.98 -11.21 8.46
CA ALA A 78 10.07 -10.20 9.50
C ALA A 78 10.24 -8.79 8.92
N ARG A 79 11.14 -8.63 7.94
CA ARG A 79 11.34 -7.36 7.23
C ARG A 79 10.07 -6.90 6.50
N LEU A 80 9.38 -7.80 5.81
CA LEU A 80 8.12 -7.50 5.11
C LEU A 80 7.05 -7.00 6.09
N LEU A 81 6.94 -7.62 7.26
CA LEU A 81 6.01 -7.20 8.31
C LEU A 81 6.35 -5.81 8.90
N GLU A 82 7.62 -5.39 8.89
CA GLU A 82 8.04 -4.04 9.31
C GLU A 82 7.62 -2.95 8.32
N GLU A 83 7.39 -3.28 7.05
CA GLU A 83 6.96 -2.34 6.01
C GLU A 83 5.43 -2.15 5.96
N VAL A 84 4.65 -3.15 6.44
CA VAL A 84 3.17 -3.07 6.49
C VAL A 84 2.66 -1.84 7.25
N PRO A 85 3.18 -1.46 8.44
CA PRO A 85 2.77 -0.23 9.12
C PRO A 85 2.97 1.04 8.30
N LYS A 86 4.04 1.10 7.49
CA LYS A 86 4.31 2.25 6.64
C LYS A 86 3.31 2.30 5.48
N LEU A 87 2.97 1.15 4.90
CA LEU A 87 1.92 1.04 3.90
C LEU A 87 0.54 1.41 4.45
N GLN A 88 0.20 1.01 5.68
CA GLN A 88 -1.05 1.41 6.34
C GLN A 88 -1.15 2.93 6.48
N ARG A 89 -0.09 3.59 6.96
CA ARG A 89 -0.06 5.06 7.06
C ARG A 89 -0.20 5.75 5.71
N LEU A 90 0.41 5.20 4.66
CA LEU A 90 0.30 5.73 3.30
C LEU A 90 -1.06 5.46 2.68
N ALA A 91 -1.69 4.33 3.00
CA ALA A 91 -3.03 3.98 2.52
C ALA A 91 -4.10 4.88 3.12
N VAL A 92 -3.99 5.25 4.40
CA VAL A 92 -4.95 6.15 5.10
C VAL A 92 -4.74 7.63 4.73
N LYS A 93 -3.55 7.99 4.23
CA LYS A 93 -3.26 9.37 3.81
C LYS A 93 -4.01 9.70 2.52
N LYS A 94 -5.11 10.48 2.60
CA LYS A 94 -5.82 10.97 1.40
C LYS A 94 -4.87 11.78 0.50
N VAL A 95 -4.56 11.23 -0.67
CA VAL A 95 -3.81 11.92 -1.73
C VAL A 95 -4.81 12.67 -2.61
N LYS A 96 -4.49 13.93 -2.94
CA LYS A 96 -5.38 14.79 -3.74
C LYS A 96 -5.57 14.17 -5.14
N GLY A 97 -6.81 13.76 -5.44
CA GLY A 97 -7.17 13.18 -6.74
C GLY A 97 -7.46 11.68 -6.73
N LEU A 98 -7.26 10.98 -5.60
CA LEU A 98 -7.63 9.56 -5.50
C LEU A 98 -9.14 9.39 -5.33
N GLN A 99 -9.75 8.45 -6.04
CA GLN A 99 -11.18 8.15 -5.88
C GLN A 99 -11.43 7.42 -4.55
N PRO A 100 -12.61 7.58 -3.92
CA PRO A 100 -12.94 6.89 -2.67
C PRO A 100 -12.90 5.35 -2.82
N GLU A 101 -13.25 4.83 -4.00
CA GLU A 101 -13.15 3.40 -4.31
C GLU A 101 -11.70 2.91 -4.34
N GLU A 102 -10.78 3.69 -4.91
CA GLU A 102 -9.35 3.37 -4.95
C GLU A 102 -8.72 3.42 -3.55
N PHE A 103 -9.18 4.34 -2.71
CA PHE A 103 -8.74 4.44 -1.33
C PHE A 103 -9.17 3.22 -0.50
N ALA A 104 -10.42 2.77 -0.67
CA ALA A 104 -10.90 1.54 -0.05
C ALA A 104 -10.10 0.32 -0.53
N ALA A 105 -9.86 0.21 -1.84
CA ALA A 105 -9.04 -0.87 -2.40
C ALA A 105 -7.61 -0.88 -1.83
N ARG A 106 -6.97 0.28 -1.64
CA ARG A 106 -5.64 0.37 -1.00
C ARG A 106 -5.66 -0.14 0.44
N ASN A 107 -6.71 0.19 1.20
CA ASN A 107 -6.85 -0.29 2.57
C ASN A 107 -7.01 -1.82 2.60
N ASP A 108 -7.90 -2.37 1.78
CA ASP A 108 -8.12 -3.81 1.66
C ASP A 108 -6.83 -4.57 1.27
N LEU A 109 -6.07 -4.04 0.32
CA LEU A 109 -4.79 -4.61 -0.09
C LEU A 109 -3.80 -4.67 1.07
N VAL A 110 -3.75 -3.64 1.91
CA VAL A 110 -2.84 -3.61 3.06
C VAL A 110 -3.33 -4.50 4.21
N LEU A 111 -4.64 -4.59 4.43
CA LEU A 111 -5.23 -5.50 5.41
C LEU A 111 -4.94 -6.97 5.09
N ALA A 112 -4.85 -7.32 3.80
CA ALA A 112 -4.51 -8.67 3.36
C ALA A 112 -3.01 -9.01 3.45
N LEU A 113 -2.10 -8.01 3.52
CA LEU A 113 -0.66 -8.24 3.51
C LEU A 113 -0.14 -9.10 4.68
N PRO A 114 -0.54 -8.88 5.95
CA PRO A 114 -0.07 -9.71 7.06
C PRO A 114 -0.38 -11.19 6.88
N GLU A 115 -1.60 -11.53 6.43
CA GLU A 115 -2.00 -12.91 6.19
C GLU A 115 -1.22 -13.52 5.03
N ARG A 116 -1.07 -12.76 3.93
CA ARG A 116 -0.30 -13.18 2.76
C ARG A 116 1.18 -13.43 3.09
N ILE A 117 1.80 -12.59 3.93
CA ILE A 117 3.19 -12.77 4.39
C ILE A 117 3.31 -14.01 5.31
N GLN A 118 2.34 -14.22 6.20
CA GLN A 118 2.34 -15.38 7.11
C GLN A 118 2.16 -16.70 6.36
N ALA A 119 1.38 -16.71 5.27
CA ALA A 119 1.12 -17.88 4.45
C ALA A 119 2.36 -18.43 3.70
N ILE A 120 3.44 -17.65 3.57
CA ILE A 120 4.68 -18.10 2.91
C ILE A 120 5.27 -19.29 3.70
N PRO A 121 5.60 -20.43 3.09
CA PRO A 121 6.23 -21.54 3.80
C PRO A 121 7.67 -21.17 4.21
N ASP A 122 7.99 -21.19 5.49
CA ASP A 122 9.33 -20.86 6.03
C ASP A 122 9.91 -21.99 6.92
N GLY A 123 9.31 -23.17 6.86
CA GLY A 123 9.70 -24.35 7.62
C GLY A 123 9.66 -24.18 9.15
N ALA A 124 9.04 -23.13 9.67
CA ALA A 124 8.72 -23.04 11.09
C ALA A 124 7.53 -23.94 11.42
N PRO A 125 7.46 -24.55 12.62
CA PRO A 125 6.22 -25.17 13.06
C PRO A 125 5.12 -24.11 13.02
N ALA A 126 3.95 -24.46 12.47
CA ALA A 126 2.83 -23.54 12.33
C ALA A 126 2.59 -22.84 13.68
N ALA A 127 2.66 -21.51 13.69
CA ALA A 127 2.30 -20.74 14.87
C ALA A 127 0.86 -21.13 15.26
N PRO A 128 0.58 -21.45 16.53
CA PRO A 128 -0.76 -21.83 16.95
C PRO A 128 -1.69 -20.67 16.60
N LYS A 129 -2.68 -20.94 15.74
CA LYS A 129 -3.77 -20.01 15.44
C LYS A 129 -4.31 -19.51 16.78
N ARG A 130 -4.23 -18.20 17.00
CA ARG A 130 -4.79 -17.55 18.19
C ARG A 130 -6.31 -17.71 18.16
N THR A 131 -6.80 -18.77 18.79
CA THR A 131 -8.18 -18.86 19.26
C THR A 131 -8.08 -19.01 20.78
N GLY A 132 -8.64 -18.05 21.51
CA GLY A 132 -8.51 -17.95 22.96
C GLY A 132 -8.87 -19.26 23.67
N GLY A 133 -8.00 -19.66 24.60
CA GLY A 133 -8.19 -20.83 25.44
C GLY A 133 -6.86 -21.27 26.05
N TRP A 134 -6.60 -20.89 27.29
CA TRP A 134 -5.59 -21.58 28.10
C TRP A 134 -5.97 -23.05 28.21
N ALA A 135 -5.13 -23.92 27.66
CA ALA A 135 -5.10 -25.33 28.02
C ALA A 135 -3.63 -25.76 28.14
N ALA A 136 -3.35 -26.42 29.25
CA ALA A 136 -2.04 -26.79 29.72
C ALA A 136 -1.28 -27.72 28.76
N SER A 137 0.05 -27.68 28.92
CA SER A 137 1.04 -28.69 28.53
C SER A 137 0.44 -30.07 28.25
N ALA A 138 0.51 -30.52 26.99
CA ALA A 138 0.25 -31.89 26.62
C ALA A 138 1.58 -32.58 26.25
N SER A 139 1.90 -33.58 27.07
CA SER A 139 3.00 -34.53 26.98
C SER A 139 3.27 -35.04 25.57
N ARG A 140 4.54 -34.96 25.18
CA ARG A 140 5.12 -35.68 24.05
C ARG A 140 4.79 -37.17 24.18
N THR A 141 4.31 -37.76 23.09
CA THR A 141 4.06 -39.20 22.93
C THR A 141 5.19 -40.04 23.51
N GLU A 142 4.81 -40.93 24.43
CA GLU A 142 5.64 -42.00 25.00
C GLU A 142 6.40 -42.74 23.89
N ILE A 143 7.73 -42.69 23.95
CA ILE A 143 8.58 -43.66 23.28
C ILE A 143 8.64 -44.87 24.21
N LYS A 144 7.87 -45.92 23.93
CA LYS A 144 8.00 -47.21 24.62
C LYS A 144 9.26 -47.91 24.14
N PHE A 145 10.26 -47.99 25.00
CA PHE A 145 11.36 -48.94 24.87
C PHE A 145 11.00 -50.18 25.69
N ASP A 146 10.42 -51.19 25.04
CA ASP A 146 10.45 -52.56 25.56
C ASP A 146 11.70 -53.23 25.02
N SER A 147 12.75 -53.29 25.83
CA SER A 147 13.83 -54.27 25.65
C SER A 147 14.65 -54.34 26.93
N ASP A 148 14.34 -55.33 27.77
CA ASP A 148 15.20 -55.83 28.86
C ASP A 148 16.42 -56.53 28.25
N GLY A 149 17.27 -55.73 27.61
CA GLY A 149 18.61 -56.13 27.19
C GLY A 149 19.60 -55.56 28.21
N GLN A 150 20.16 -56.44 29.03
CA GLN A 150 21.34 -56.15 29.84
C GLN A 150 22.49 -55.76 28.89
N PHE A 151 22.62 -54.47 28.59
CA PHE A 151 23.74 -53.94 27.83
C PHE A 151 24.89 -53.64 28.80
N ASP A 152 25.91 -54.48 28.74
CA ASP A 152 27.21 -54.22 29.37
C ASP A 152 27.71 -52.83 28.96
N SER A 153 28.14 -52.06 29.95
CA SER A 153 28.65 -50.69 29.84
C SER A 153 30.02 -50.58 29.18
N GLU A 154 30.44 -51.60 28.42
CA GLU A 154 31.81 -51.73 27.89
C GLU A 154 31.91 -51.36 26.40
N TYR A 155 30.79 -51.06 25.72
CA TYR A 155 30.80 -50.70 24.28
C TYR A 155 30.99 -49.21 23.97
N PHE A 156 30.98 -48.32 24.97
CA PHE A 156 31.29 -46.89 24.78
C PHE A 156 32.70 -46.59 25.25
N GLN A 157 33.69 -46.98 24.46
CA GLN A 157 35.06 -46.51 24.66
C GLN A 157 35.12 -45.04 24.22
N GLN A 158 34.94 -44.14 25.18
CA GLN A 158 35.03 -42.70 25.03
C GLN A 158 36.48 -42.34 24.66
N THR A 159 36.78 -42.24 23.37
CA THR A 159 38.06 -41.73 22.88
C THR A 159 38.13 -40.21 23.06
N GLU A 160 39.31 -39.66 23.38
CA GLU A 160 39.52 -38.21 23.58
C GLU A 160 39.10 -37.36 22.37
N GLU A 161 39.07 -37.93 21.16
CA GLU A 161 38.56 -37.25 19.96
C GLU A 161 37.03 -37.01 20.00
N SER A 162 36.27 -37.86 20.71
CA SER A 162 34.82 -37.72 20.84
C SER A 162 34.40 -36.63 21.83
N SER A 163 35.24 -36.28 22.81
CA SER A 163 34.94 -35.21 23.78
C SER A 163 35.09 -33.83 23.14
N GLY A 164 36.08 -33.64 22.25
CA GLY A 164 36.28 -32.41 21.50
C GLY A 164 35.11 -32.09 20.55
N PHE A 165 34.57 -33.09 19.85
CA PHE A 165 33.43 -32.91 18.95
C PHE A 165 32.13 -32.55 19.70
N ARG A 166 31.95 -33.11 20.90
CA ARG A 166 30.81 -32.80 21.76
C ARG A 166 30.88 -31.38 22.32
N GLN A 167 32.08 -30.95 22.72
CA GLN A 167 32.30 -29.59 23.22
C GLN A 167 32.12 -28.54 22.10
N GLU A 168 32.58 -28.83 20.88
CA GLU A 168 32.36 -27.93 19.73
C GLU A 168 30.86 -27.86 19.35
N TYR A 169 30.15 -28.99 19.40
CA TYR A 169 28.71 -29.04 19.17
C TYR A 169 27.93 -28.24 20.24
N GLU A 170 28.29 -28.37 21.51
CA GLU A 170 27.69 -27.61 22.61
C GLU A 170 27.96 -26.11 22.49
N MET A 171 29.17 -25.72 22.07
CA MET A 171 29.52 -24.32 21.86
C MET A 171 28.76 -23.71 20.66
N ARG A 172 28.54 -24.48 19.58
CA ARG A 172 27.69 -24.07 18.45
C ARG A 172 26.21 -23.98 18.83
N ARG A 173 25.72 -24.88 19.68
CA ARG A 173 24.37 -24.81 20.23
C ARG A 173 24.16 -23.55 21.08
N MET A 174 25.08 -23.25 22.01
CA MET A 174 24.97 -22.04 22.82
C MET A 174 24.93 -20.76 21.97
N LYS A 175 25.74 -20.67 20.91
CA LYS A 175 25.71 -19.52 19.99
C LYS A 175 24.40 -19.41 19.21
N GLN A 176 23.79 -20.53 18.85
CA GLN A 176 22.48 -20.54 18.20
C GLN A 176 21.36 -20.14 19.16
N ASP A 177 21.40 -20.61 20.40
CA ASP A 177 20.42 -20.26 21.44
C ASP A 177 20.47 -18.76 21.76
N GLN A 178 21.66 -18.16 21.85
CA GLN A 178 21.82 -16.70 21.98
C GLN A 178 21.25 -15.93 20.79
N GLY A 179 21.41 -16.45 19.57
CA GLY A 179 20.80 -15.85 18.37
C GLY A 179 19.28 -15.92 18.38
N LEU A 180 18.71 -17.01 18.89
CA LEU A 180 17.26 -17.19 19.04
C LEU A 180 16.67 -16.26 20.11
N GLU A 181 17.41 -15.99 21.19
CA GLU A 181 16.99 -15.06 22.24
C GLU A 181 16.81 -13.64 21.70
N VAL A 182 17.79 -13.12 20.94
CA VAL A 182 17.71 -11.80 20.29
C VAL A 182 16.52 -11.72 19.31
N ILE A 183 16.25 -12.81 18.59
CA ILE A 183 15.09 -12.88 17.68
C ILE A 183 13.79 -12.87 18.49
N SER A 184 13.73 -13.58 19.61
CA SER A 184 12.54 -13.62 20.47
C SER A 184 12.21 -12.24 21.05
N GLU A 185 13.23 -11.50 21.48
CA GLU A 185 13.08 -10.15 22.00
C GLU A 185 12.63 -9.17 20.90
N GLY A 186 13.22 -9.28 19.70
CA GLY A 186 12.79 -8.52 18.53
C GLY A 186 11.33 -8.79 18.15
N LEU A 187 10.90 -10.05 18.24
CA LEU A 187 9.53 -10.47 17.95
C LEU A 187 8.53 -9.96 18.99
N ASP A 188 8.90 -9.98 20.28
CA ASP A 188 8.05 -9.43 21.35
C ASP A 188 7.91 -7.91 21.24
N ARG A 189 8.97 -7.19 20.85
CA ARG A 189 8.89 -5.75 20.54
C ARG A 189 7.95 -5.49 19.35
N LEU A 190 8.06 -6.28 18.28
CA LEU A 190 7.18 -6.18 17.11
C LEU A 190 5.71 -6.47 17.47
N LYS A 191 5.48 -7.46 18.33
CA LYS A 191 4.14 -7.82 18.83
C LYS A 191 3.50 -6.70 19.63
N ASN A 192 4.26 -6.03 20.49
CA ASN A 192 3.75 -4.91 21.27
C ASN A 192 3.40 -3.72 20.36
N MET A 193 4.26 -3.41 19.38
CA MET A 193 3.99 -2.36 18.39
C MET A 193 2.77 -2.67 17.51
N ALA A 194 2.60 -3.92 17.10
CA ALA A 194 1.42 -4.36 16.36
C ALA A 194 0.14 -4.26 17.20
N HIS A 195 0.22 -4.48 18.51
CA HIS A 195 -0.92 -4.34 19.42
C HIS A 195 -1.32 -2.86 19.60
N ASP A 196 -0.34 -1.98 19.82
CA ASP A 196 -0.56 -0.53 19.92
C ASP A 196 -1.15 0.04 18.61
N MET A 197 -0.73 -0.50 17.46
CA MET A 197 -1.29 -0.14 16.16
C MET A 197 -2.75 -0.58 15.99
N ASN A 198 -3.12 -1.74 16.52
CA ASN A 198 -4.51 -2.21 16.46
C ASN A 198 -5.42 -1.31 17.31
N GLU A 199 -4.98 -0.90 18.50
CA GLU A 199 -5.75 0.05 19.33
C GLU A 199 -5.85 1.44 18.70
N GLU A 200 -4.81 1.93 18.04
CA GLU A 200 -4.85 3.23 17.35
C GLU A 200 -5.71 3.18 16.08
N MET A 201 -5.76 2.04 15.39
CA MET A 201 -6.68 1.78 14.27
C MET A 201 -8.14 1.81 14.73
N ASP A 202 -8.46 1.15 15.86
CA ASP A 202 -9.79 1.19 16.46
C ASP A 202 -10.17 2.60 16.96
N ARG A 203 -9.18 3.40 17.39
CA ARG A 203 -9.37 4.82 17.76
C ARG A 203 -9.53 5.78 16.58
N GLN A 204 -9.17 5.39 15.36
CA GLN A 204 -9.27 6.27 14.17
C GLN A 204 -10.58 6.15 13.38
N VAL A 205 -11.47 5.24 13.74
CA VAL A 205 -12.83 5.15 13.16
C VAL A 205 -13.64 6.46 13.30
N PRO A 206 -13.69 7.16 14.46
CA PRO A 206 -14.41 8.43 14.58
C PRO A 206 -13.74 9.64 13.88
N LEU A 207 -12.50 9.50 13.36
CA LEU A 207 -11.82 10.57 12.62
C LEU A 207 -12.16 10.56 11.11
N MET A 208 -12.77 9.48 10.60
CA MET A 208 -13.23 9.37 9.20
C MET A 208 -14.42 10.32 8.93
N ASP A 209 -15.38 10.42 9.84
CA ASP A 209 -16.56 11.29 9.70
C ASP A 209 -16.20 12.78 9.72
N GLU A 210 -15.21 13.17 10.53
CA GLU A 210 -14.76 14.57 10.59
C GLU A 210 -13.98 14.98 9.32
N ILE A 211 -13.32 14.02 8.65
CA ILE A 211 -12.63 14.28 7.39
C ILE A 211 -13.63 14.39 6.24
N ASP A 212 -14.63 13.52 6.16
CA ASP A 212 -15.63 13.58 5.09
C ASP A 212 -16.47 14.87 5.19
N THR A 213 -16.87 15.27 6.41
CA THR A 213 -17.57 16.55 6.62
C THR A 213 -16.72 17.76 6.24
N LYS A 214 -15.39 17.74 6.51
CA LYS A 214 -14.48 18.83 6.09
C LYS A 214 -14.24 18.85 4.57
N VAL A 215 -14.18 17.70 3.93
CA VAL A 215 -14.02 17.58 2.47
C VAL A 215 -15.29 18.05 1.75
N ASP A 216 -16.47 17.65 2.21
CA ASP A 216 -17.75 18.09 1.65
C ASP A 216 -17.94 19.61 1.80
N LYS A 217 -17.56 20.16 2.96
CA LYS A 217 -17.59 21.60 3.19
C LYS A 217 -16.65 22.35 2.24
N ALA A 218 -15.40 21.90 2.09
CA ALA A 218 -14.44 22.52 1.17
C ALA A 218 -14.87 22.42 -0.31
N SER A 219 -15.49 21.31 -0.70
CA SER A 219 -16.05 21.11 -2.06
C SER A 219 -17.23 22.05 -2.31
N SER A 220 -18.13 22.20 -1.33
CA SER A 220 -19.25 23.15 -1.38
C SER A 220 -18.78 24.60 -1.49
N ASP A 221 -17.76 24.98 -0.71
CA ASP A 221 -17.17 26.32 -0.76
C ASP A 221 -16.49 26.60 -2.12
N LEU A 222 -15.80 25.61 -2.71
CA LEU A 222 -15.23 25.72 -4.07
C LEU A 222 -16.31 25.84 -5.15
N LYS A 223 -17.43 25.12 -5.01
CA LYS A 223 -18.57 25.21 -5.94
C LYS A 223 -19.24 26.58 -5.84
N ASN A 224 -19.47 27.07 -4.62
CA ASN A 224 -20.09 28.38 -4.37
C ASN A 224 -19.21 29.53 -4.85
N THR A 225 -17.89 29.45 -4.66
CA THR A 225 -16.94 30.46 -5.17
C THR A 225 -16.88 30.46 -6.70
N ASN A 226 -16.92 29.30 -7.36
CA ASN A 226 -17.03 29.23 -8.82
C ASN A 226 -18.33 29.84 -9.36
N VAL A 227 -19.48 29.59 -8.70
CA VAL A 227 -20.76 30.23 -9.08
C VAL A 227 -20.65 31.75 -8.94
N ARG A 228 -20.12 32.25 -7.82
CA ARG A 228 -19.90 33.70 -7.61
C ARG A 228 -18.97 34.32 -8.66
N LEU A 229 -17.89 33.63 -9.02
CA LEU A 229 -16.97 34.05 -10.08
C LEU A 229 -17.69 34.11 -11.44
N LYS A 230 -18.48 33.09 -11.77
CA LYS A 230 -19.27 33.04 -13.01
C LYS A 230 -20.29 34.17 -13.08
N ASP A 231 -21.01 34.42 -11.98
CA ASP A 231 -21.99 35.51 -11.89
C ASP A 231 -21.31 36.88 -12.05
N THR A 232 -20.16 37.08 -11.38
CA THR A 232 -19.35 38.31 -11.53
C THR A 232 -18.91 38.50 -12.99
N VAL A 233 -18.43 37.44 -13.65
CA VAL A 233 -18.02 37.49 -15.07
C VAL A 233 -19.20 37.80 -15.99
N MET A 234 -20.37 37.18 -15.75
CA MET A 234 -21.59 37.48 -16.51
C MET A 234 -22.04 38.93 -16.32
N GLN A 235 -21.97 39.44 -15.09
CA GLN A 235 -22.32 40.83 -14.78
C GLN A 235 -21.37 41.84 -15.45
N LEU A 236 -20.06 41.55 -15.47
CA LEU A 236 -19.06 42.37 -16.20
C LEU A 236 -19.25 42.31 -17.72
N ARG A 237 -19.69 41.17 -18.27
CA ARG A 237 -20.03 41.06 -19.69
C ARG A 237 -21.27 41.89 -20.02
N SER A 238 -22.27 41.89 -19.13
CA SER A 238 -23.50 42.67 -19.29
C SER A 238 -23.24 44.18 -19.21
N SER A 239 -22.40 44.64 -18.29
CA SER A 239 -22.07 46.07 -18.14
C SER A 239 -21.29 46.61 -19.35
N ARG A 240 -20.41 45.81 -19.94
CA ARG A 240 -19.70 46.19 -21.17
C ARG A 240 -20.65 46.37 -22.35
N ASN A 241 -21.62 45.46 -22.52
CA ASN A 241 -22.61 45.56 -23.59
C ASN A 241 -23.50 46.80 -23.40
N PHE A 242 -23.93 47.08 -22.16
CA PHE A 242 -24.72 48.27 -21.84
C PHE A 242 -23.97 49.58 -22.16
N CYS A 243 -22.66 49.65 -21.87
CA CYS A 243 -21.84 50.81 -22.22
C CYS A 243 -21.73 50.99 -23.75
N ILE A 244 -21.53 49.90 -24.49
CA ILE A 244 -21.48 49.93 -25.96
C ILE A 244 -22.80 50.41 -26.56
N ASP A 245 -23.94 49.95 -26.03
CA ASP A 245 -25.26 50.35 -26.50
C ASP A 245 -25.52 51.85 -26.29
N ILE A 246 -25.14 52.42 -25.14
CA ILE A 246 -25.26 53.86 -24.88
C ILE A 246 -24.43 54.68 -25.87
N VAL A 247 -23.18 54.28 -26.12
CA VAL A 247 -22.29 55.00 -27.06
C VAL A 247 -22.84 54.95 -28.48
N LEU A 248 -23.36 53.81 -28.94
CA LEU A 248 -24.01 53.67 -30.24
C LEU A 248 -25.24 54.57 -30.37
N LEU A 249 -26.05 54.68 -29.32
CA LEU A 249 -27.23 55.56 -29.30
C LEU A 249 -26.86 57.04 -29.48
N ILE A 250 -25.80 57.49 -28.80
CA ILE A 250 -25.28 58.87 -28.92
C ILE A 250 -24.81 59.15 -30.34
N ILE A 251 -24.11 58.21 -30.98
CA ILE A 251 -23.64 58.36 -32.37
C ILE A 251 -24.82 58.46 -33.34
N ILE A 252 -25.84 57.59 -33.20
CA ILE A 252 -27.04 57.61 -34.05
C ILE A 252 -27.79 58.94 -33.90
N LEU A 253 -27.97 59.43 -32.67
CA LEU A 253 -28.60 60.73 -32.41
C LEU A 253 -27.81 61.89 -33.02
N GLY A 254 -26.48 61.85 -32.94
CA GLY A 254 -25.60 62.85 -33.57
C GLY A 254 -25.76 62.88 -35.09
N ILE A 255 -25.81 61.71 -35.74
CA ILE A 255 -26.04 61.60 -37.19
C ILE A 255 -27.45 62.11 -37.55
N ALA A 256 -28.47 61.73 -36.79
CA ALA A 256 -29.85 62.19 -37.02
C ALA A 256 -29.98 63.71 -36.89
N ALA A 257 -29.36 64.31 -35.86
CA ALA A 257 -29.34 65.76 -35.66
C ALA A 257 -28.58 66.48 -36.78
N TYR A 258 -27.46 65.91 -37.26
CA TYR A 258 -26.72 66.43 -38.40
C TYR A 258 -27.57 66.41 -39.68
N LEU A 259 -28.20 65.27 -39.99
CA LEU A 259 -29.08 65.13 -41.16
C LEU A 259 -30.26 66.09 -41.08
N TYR A 260 -30.89 66.24 -39.91
CA TYR A 260 -31.97 67.21 -39.71
C TYR A 260 -31.52 68.65 -39.96
N ASN A 261 -30.34 69.05 -39.48
CA ASN A 261 -29.80 70.38 -39.75
C ASN A 261 -29.45 70.61 -41.22
N VAL A 262 -28.99 69.57 -41.93
CA VAL A 262 -28.72 69.64 -43.37
C VAL A 262 -30.00 69.71 -44.19
N LEU A 263 -31.05 68.94 -43.83
CA LEU A 263 -32.35 68.93 -44.52
C LEU A 263 -33.21 70.16 -44.22
N LYS A 264 -33.01 70.82 -43.08
CA LYS A 264 -33.73 72.03 -42.70
C LYS A 264 -33.16 73.30 -43.36
N LYS A 265 -31.96 73.21 -43.92
CA LYS A 265 -31.29 74.29 -44.64
C LYS A 265 -31.66 74.25 -46.12
#